data_AF-A0A9P4Z3F5-F1
#
_entry.id   AF-A0A9P4Z3F5-F1
#
_cell.length_a   1.000
_cell.length_b   1.000
_cell.length_c   1.000
_cell.angle_alpha   90.00
_cell.angle_beta   90.00
_cell.angle_gamma   90.00
#
_symmetry.space_group_name_H-M   'P 1'
#
loop_
_entity.id
_entity.type
_entity.pdbx_description
1 polymer ?
#
loop_
_entity_poly.entity_id
_entity_poly.type
_entity_poly.pdbx_seq_one_letter_code
_entity_poly.pdbx_strand_id
1 'polypeptide(L)'
;MSRRLEQATEEAMVSGGLAGQRAIEDAGFSKELKAKLLDRVQDAKFRQQFAGAFAEVGMPAAAGVGTRATAMAQPWTGQESTEDAVLRMLDDSKKPLGSGQRGKFEPPPVDMRIKREPVLSTAERAGRARDKAHFYPTRSSMENSKSKVKGGKNSKETKGMSEEEKEGFREEYRERFAPFGVRRGMPNTLGGLAAMANERIEDAIARGQFKNIPRGTSIKRDARADNPFIDTTEYIMNKMIQRQEILPPWIEKQQDLMRQLGKFRERIRRDWKRHVADSITASSLRGGGSLAEQMERAEWFAKAERVNNPRLRSVDQIPVPTNVTEDPVMVKMRQQVDERHNENKNEDSNEEGASAHDGIAPFRDAAWEEAQKAYMTLAINELNAMTRAYNLMAPDLAKKPYFSLQRELASCFSDVAPQVAGEIKDRATRPKNPAAASAIWSLGTGSAGVAEKKAVGLMDHFRKGDDYRSSVLESGDKPYGFKEWWRDMRGLSKSG
;
A
#
# COMPACT_ATOMS: atom_id res chain seq x y z
N MET A 1 19.66 -30.47 74.94
CA MET A 1 19.96 -29.10 75.42
C MET A 1 20.85 -28.35 74.43
N SER A 2 21.97 -28.94 73.97
CA SER A 2 22.89 -28.32 72.99
C SER A 2 22.23 -27.84 71.68
N ARG A 3 21.43 -28.68 71.01
CA ARG A 3 20.79 -28.31 69.72
C ARG A 3 19.83 -27.12 69.81
N ARG A 4 19.18 -26.91 70.95
CA ARG A 4 18.31 -25.74 71.18
C ARG A 4 19.10 -24.49 71.52
N LEU A 5 20.22 -24.64 72.22
CA LEU A 5 21.17 -23.54 72.43
C LEU A 5 21.83 -23.12 71.12
N GLU A 6 22.24 -24.09 70.29
CA GLU A 6 22.75 -23.85 68.93
C GLU A 6 21.74 -23.08 68.07
N GLN A 7 20.48 -23.52 68.04
CA GLN A 7 19.41 -22.82 67.32
C GLN A 7 19.12 -21.43 67.87
N ALA A 8 19.09 -21.26 69.19
CA ALA A 8 18.90 -19.95 69.82
C ALA A 8 20.07 -18.99 69.51
N THR A 9 21.31 -19.50 69.43
CA THR A 9 22.48 -18.71 69.00
C THR A 9 22.48 -18.40 67.51
N GLU A 10 21.93 -19.30 66.68
CA GLU A 10 21.78 -19.12 65.23
C GLU A 10 20.71 -18.05 64.91
N GLU A 11 19.56 -18.10 65.57
CA GLU A 11 18.50 -17.08 65.45
C GLU A 11 18.99 -15.70 65.92
N ALA A 12 19.79 -15.65 66.98
CA ALA A 12 20.44 -14.43 67.44
C ALA A 12 21.47 -13.88 66.44
N MET A 13 22.13 -14.73 65.64
CA MET A 13 23.05 -14.30 64.57
C MET A 13 22.33 -13.77 63.33
N VAL A 14 21.27 -14.47 62.90
CA VAL A 14 20.50 -14.07 61.71
C VAL A 14 19.77 -12.74 61.98
N SER A 15 19.34 -12.49 63.21
CA SER A 15 18.70 -11.24 63.63
C SER A 15 19.68 -10.16 64.11
N GLY A 16 20.83 -10.51 64.70
CA GLY A 16 21.76 -9.59 65.38
C GLY A 16 22.87 -8.97 64.52
N GLY A 17 22.94 -9.29 63.23
CA GLY A 17 23.89 -8.67 62.30
C GLY A 17 25.38 -8.85 62.68
N LEU A 18 26.19 -7.81 62.47
CA LEU A 18 27.66 -7.84 62.70
C LEU A 18 28.05 -8.03 64.17
N ALA A 19 27.19 -7.60 65.11
CA ALA A 19 27.43 -7.75 66.55
C ALA A 19 27.31 -9.22 67.00
N GLY A 20 26.35 -9.96 66.43
CA GLY A 20 26.19 -11.39 66.68
C GLY A 20 27.35 -12.23 66.15
N GLN A 21 27.92 -11.83 64.99
CA GLN A 21 29.12 -12.50 64.45
C GLN A 21 30.34 -12.30 65.35
N ARG A 22 30.60 -11.07 65.81
CA ARG A 22 31.71 -10.76 66.72
C ARG A 22 31.62 -11.48 68.06
N ALA A 23 30.42 -11.55 68.64
CA ALA A 23 30.19 -12.28 69.90
C ALA A 23 30.56 -13.76 69.83
N ILE A 24 30.52 -14.38 68.65
CA ILE A 24 30.91 -15.78 68.43
C ILE A 24 32.40 -15.92 68.11
N GLU A 25 33.03 -14.88 67.58
CA GLU A 25 34.49 -14.84 67.47
C GLU A 25 35.14 -14.68 68.85
N ASP A 26 34.48 -13.94 69.73
CA ASP A 26 34.90 -13.69 71.11
C ASP A 26 34.51 -14.84 72.05
N ALA A 27 33.43 -15.56 71.74
CA ALA A 27 33.08 -16.79 72.45
C ALA A 27 34.02 -17.92 72.03
N GLY A 28 34.71 -18.54 73.00
CA GLY A 28 35.72 -19.58 72.81
C GLY A 28 35.21 -20.93 72.28
N PHE A 29 34.39 -20.95 71.23
CA PHE A 29 33.95 -22.14 70.53
C PHE A 29 35.13 -22.87 69.86
N SER A 30 34.99 -24.18 69.67
CA SER A 30 36.00 -24.94 68.91
C SER A 30 36.07 -24.44 67.46
N LYS A 31 37.29 -24.44 66.88
CA LYS A 31 37.54 -23.94 65.51
C LYS A 31 36.67 -24.63 64.46
N GLU A 32 36.42 -25.93 64.62
CA GLU A 32 35.55 -26.72 63.73
C GLU A 32 34.07 -26.31 63.81
N LEU A 33 33.57 -25.98 65.01
CA LEU A 33 32.19 -25.57 65.20
C LEU A 33 31.98 -24.14 64.67
N LYS A 34 32.97 -23.25 64.86
CA LYS A 34 32.97 -21.91 64.25
C LYS A 34 32.90 -21.99 62.72
N ALA A 35 33.70 -22.84 62.09
CA ALA A 35 33.65 -23.04 60.64
C ALA A 35 32.28 -23.55 60.17
N LYS A 36 31.73 -24.58 60.84
CA LYS A 36 30.39 -25.12 60.51
C LYS A 36 29.28 -24.09 60.68
N LEU A 37 29.35 -23.22 61.69
CA LEU A 37 28.38 -22.15 61.89
C LEU A 37 28.49 -21.07 60.81
N LEU A 38 29.71 -20.66 60.45
CA LEU A 38 29.91 -19.70 59.37
C LEU A 38 29.43 -20.25 58.03
N ASP A 39 29.75 -21.51 57.71
CA ASP A 39 29.29 -22.17 56.48
C ASP A 39 27.77 -22.22 56.42
N ARG A 40 27.09 -22.61 57.50
CA ARG A 40 25.62 -22.59 57.56
C ARG A 40 25.03 -21.20 57.43
N VAL A 41 25.67 -20.18 57.98
CA VAL A 41 25.25 -18.78 57.80
C VAL A 41 25.42 -18.34 56.35
N GLN A 42 26.52 -18.73 55.69
CA GLN A 42 26.70 -18.46 54.26
C GLN A 42 25.65 -19.21 53.43
N ASP A 43 25.35 -20.48 53.76
CA ASP A 43 24.29 -21.26 53.10
C ASP A 43 22.91 -20.63 53.28
N ALA A 44 22.61 -20.12 54.49
CA ALA A 44 21.35 -19.43 54.76
C ALA A 44 21.25 -18.11 54.00
N LYS A 45 22.32 -17.32 53.96
CA LYS A 45 22.40 -16.08 53.16
C LYS A 45 22.27 -16.38 51.67
N PHE A 46 22.93 -17.43 51.18
CA PHE A 46 22.84 -17.89 49.81
C PHE A 46 21.41 -18.29 49.45
N ARG A 47 20.73 -19.06 50.32
CA ARG A 47 19.32 -19.43 50.14
C ARG A 47 18.37 -18.22 50.14
N GLN A 48 18.66 -17.20 50.95
CA GLN A 48 17.87 -15.96 50.95
C GLN A 48 18.08 -15.16 49.66
N GLN A 49 19.32 -15.04 49.19
CA GLN A 49 19.64 -14.33 47.94
C GLN A 49 19.06 -15.02 46.71
N PHE A 50 19.05 -16.36 46.69
CA PHE A 50 18.59 -17.17 45.56
C PHE A 50 17.26 -17.88 45.82
N ALA A 51 16.40 -17.32 46.68
CA ALA A 51 15.14 -17.95 47.10
C ALA A 51 14.24 -18.34 45.91
N GLY A 52 14.15 -17.48 44.89
CA GLY A 52 13.35 -17.76 43.68
C GLY A 52 13.89 -18.94 42.85
N ALA A 53 15.21 -19.08 42.74
CA ALA A 53 15.84 -20.20 42.02
C ALA A 53 15.64 -21.54 42.76
N PHE A 54 15.70 -21.52 44.10
CA PHE A 54 15.36 -22.71 44.90
C PHE A 54 13.88 -23.07 44.80
N ALA A 55 12.99 -22.07 44.74
CA ALA A 55 11.58 -22.30 44.53
C ALA A 55 11.31 -22.91 43.14
N GLU A 56 11.99 -22.45 42.09
CA GLU A 56 11.91 -23.04 40.75
C GLU A 56 12.28 -24.52 40.72
N VAL A 57 13.41 -24.88 41.33
CA VAL A 57 13.90 -26.27 41.37
C VAL A 57 12.95 -27.16 42.17
N GLY A 58 12.28 -26.62 43.20
CA GLY A 58 11.31 -27.35 44.02
C GLY A 58 9.92 -27.51 43.39
N MET A 59 9.63 -26.85 42.26
CA MET A 59 8.29 -26.81 41.69
C MET A 59 8.01 -27.99 40.74
N PRO A 60 6.84 -28.64 40.83
CA PRO A 60 6.47 -29.71 39.90
C PRO A 60 6.23 -29.13 38.49
N ALA A 61 6.57 -29.91 37.46
CA ALA A 61 6.38 -29.49 36.07
C ALA A 61 4.91 -29.16 35.71
N ALA A 62 3.93 -29.65 36.47
CA ALA A 62 2.52 -29.37 36.31
C ALA A 62 2.08 -27.98 36.83
N ALA A 63 2.95 -27.24 37.54
CA ALA A 63 2.62 -25.91 38.04
C ALA A 63 2.38 -24.93 36.88
N GLY A 64 1.26 -24.20 36.93
CA GLY A 64 0.88 -23.20 35.93
C GLY A 64 1.80 -21.98 35.91
N VAL A 65 1.68 -21.17 34.86
CA VAL A 65 2.54 -19.99 34.64
C VAL A 65 2.43 -18.98 35.78
N GLY A 66 1.21 -18.72 36.28
CA GLY A 66 1.01 -17.77 37.39
C GLY A 66 1.64 -18.22 38.70
N THR A 67 1.54 -19.51 39.04
CA THR A 67 2.21 -20.09 40.21
C THR A 67 3.73 -20.04 40.09
N ARG A 68 4.28 -20.26 38.88
CA ARG A 68 5.72 -20.12 38.62
C ARG A 68 6.19 -18.68 38.77
N ALA A 69 5.47 -17.74 38.17
CA ALA A 69 5.78 -16.31 38.29
C ALA A 69 5.77 -15.83 39.75
N THR A 70 4.80 -16.30 40.55
CA THR A 70 4.72 -15.93 41.98
C THR A 70 5.86 -16.53 42.80
N ALA A 71 6.27 -17.77 42.50
CA ALA A 71 7.35 -18.45 43.22
C ALA A 71 8.74 -17.89 42.87
N MET A 72 8.92 -17.42 41.63
CA MET A 72 10.16 -16.78 41.16
C MET A 72 10.24 -15.28 41.47
N ALA A 73 9.14 -14.68 41.93
CA ALA A 73 9.08 -13.25 42.20
C ALA A 73 10.12 -12.85 43.24
N GLN A 74 10.70 -11.66 43.04
CA GLN A 74 11.67 -11.11 43.97
C GLN A 74 10.98 -10.82 45.31
N PRO A 75 11.63 -11.09 46.45
CA PRO A 75 11.11 -10.70 47.75
C PRO A 75 10.87 -9.18 47.81
N TRP A 76 9.78 -8.77 48.44
CA TRP A 76 9.45 -7.36 48.58
C TRP A 76 10.51 -6.62 49.42
N THR A 77 11.15 -5.60 48.83
CA THR A 77 12.23 -4.82 49.47
C THR A 77 11.75 -3.47 50.04
N GLY A 78 10.43 -3.20 50.01
CA GLY A 78 9.85 -1.92 50.40
C GLY A 78 9.64 -0.94 49.24
N GLN A 79 10.27 -1.19 48.10
CA GLN A 79 10.06 -0.47 46.85
C GLN A 79 9.56 -1.46 45.78
N GLU A 80 8.61 -1.03 44.96
CA GLU A 80 8.12 -1.82 43.83
C GLU A 80 9.18 -1.86 42.73
N SER A 81 9.39 -3.04 42.12
CA SER A 81 10.22 -3.15 40.92
C SER A 81 9.60 -2.34 39.78
N THR A 82 10.43 -1.79 38.89
CA THR A 82 9.92 -1.12 37.69
C THR A 82 9.05 -2.03 36.83
N GLU A 83 9.37 -3.32 36.80
CA GLU A 83 8.63 -4.33 36.02
C GLU A 83 7.22 -4.54 36.59
N ASP A 84 7.12 -4.71 37.91
CA ASP A 84 5.85 -4.88 38.62
C ASP A 84 5.00 -3.61 38.52
N ALA A 85 5.62 -2.43 38.65
CA ALA A 85 4.93 -1.15 38.50
C ALA A 85 4.33 -0.98 37.09
N VAL A 86 5.06 -1.39 36.04
CA VAL A 86 4.55 -1.38 34.67
C VAL A 86 3.44 -2.41 34.49
N LEU A 87 3.57 -3.62 35.04
CA LEU A 87 2.54 -4.65 34.98
C LEU A 87 1.24 -4.16 35.64
N ARG A 88 1.35 -3.53 36.82
CA ARG A 88 0.22 -2.91 37.51
C ARG A 88 -0.43 -1.81 36.68
N MET A 89 0.36 -0.91 36.06
CA MET A 89 -0.19 0.12 35.17
C MET A 89 -0.92 -0.48 33.95
N LEU A 90 -0.39 -1.58 33.39
CA LEU A 90 -1.02 -2.28 32.26
C LEU A 90 -2.32 -2.98 32.68
N ASP A 91 -2.34 -3.61 33.85
CA ASP A 91 -3.55 -4.24 34.39
C ASP A 91 -4.60 -3.20 34.79
N ASP A 92 -4.18 -2.10 35.43
CA ASP A 92 -5.05 -0.97 35.80
C ASP A 92 -5.62 -0.25 34.56
N SER A 93 -4.88 -0.24 33.43
CA SER A 93 -5.37 0.33 32.17
C SER A 93 -6.59 -0.43 31.62
N LYS A 94 -6.75 -1.70 31.99
CA LYS A 94 -7.84 -2.57 31.53
C LYS A 94 -8.86 -2.73 32.64
N LYS A 95 -10.01 -2.05 32.48
CA LYS A 95 -11.15 -2.26 33.39
C LYS A 95 -11.55 -3.74 33.37
N PRO A 96 -11.47 -4.46 34.51
CA PRO A 96 -11.83 -5.86 34.52
C PRO A 96 -13.32 -6.02 34.26
N LEU A 97 -13.70 -7.06 33.51
CA LEU A 97 -15.10 -7.37 33.22
C LEU A 97 -15.90 -7.46 34.53
N GLY A 98 -17.18 -7.08 34.48
CA GLY A 98 -18.09 -7.24 35.61
C GLY A 98 -18.14 -8.70 36.07
N SER A 99 -18.35 -8.94 37.36
CA SER A 99 -18.30 -10.28 37.98
C SER A 99 -19.11 -11.35 37.23
N GLY A 100 -20.26 -10.99 36.65
CA GLY A 100 -21.11 -11.90 35.88
C GLY A 100 -20.60 -12.30 34.48
N GLN A 101 -19.61 -11.59 33.94
CA GLN A 101 -19.03 -11.82 32.61
C GLN A 101 -17.62 -12.43 32.66
N ARG A 102 -17.06 -12.64 33.85
CA ARG A 102 -15.79 -13.33 34.02
C ARG A 102 -15.99 -14.83 33.79
N GLY A 103 -15.29 -15.40 32.81
CA GLY A 103 -15.22 -16.85 32.58
C GLY A 103 -16.35 -17.48 31.76
N LYS A 104 -17.26 -16.71 31.15
CA LYS A 104 -18.39 -17.23 30.33
C LYS A 104 -18.37 -16.72 28.88
N PHE A 105 -17.26 -16.85 28.17
CA PHE A 105 -17.24 -16.61 26.73
C PHE A 105 -17.35 -17.94 25.99
N GLU A 106 -18.56 -18.31 25.59
CA GLU A 106 -18.81 -19.38 24.60
C GLU A 106 -19.09 -18.72 23.25
N PRO A 107 -18.34 -19.02 22.18
CA PRO A 107 -18.65 -18.52 20.84
C PRO A 107 -20.01 -19.07 20.38
N PRO A 108 -20.86 -18.28 19.70
CA PRO A 108 -22.15 -18.76 19.25
C PRO A 108 -21.98 -19.90 18.23
N PRO A 109 -22.74 -21.02 18.35
CA PRO A 109 -22.60 -22.17 17.48
C PRO A 109 -23.02 -21.81 16.04
N VAL A 110 -22.09 -21.99 15.10
CA VAL A 110 -22.31 -21.81 13.66
C VAL A 110 -23.05 -23.02 13.10
N ASP A 111 -24.29 -22.85 12.64
CA ASP A 111 -25.11 -23.92 12.07
C ASP A 111 -24.68 -24.26 10.64
N MET A 112 -23.97 -25.39 10.47
CA MET A 112 -23.41 -25.85 9.18
C MET A 112 -24.37 -26.69 8.33
N ARG A 113 -25.68 -26.71 8.63
CA ARG A 113 -26.66 -27.52 7.88
C ARG A 113 -26.97 -26.89 6.51
N ILE A 114 -26.94 -27.72 5.45
CA ILE A 114 -27.29 -27.31 4.07
C ILE A 114 -28.76 -26.85 4.05
N LYS A 115 -29.01 -25.57 3.76
CA LYS A 115 -30.36 -25.01 3.67
C LYS A 115 -30.92 -25.24 2.26
N ARG A 116 -32.19 -25.65 2.18
CA ARG A 116 -32.95 -25.77 0.93
C ARG A 116 -33.15 -24.37 0.33
N GLU A 117 -32.93 -24.23 -0.98
CA GLU A 117 -33.21 -22.98 -1.68
C GLU A 117 -34.69 -22.58 -1.54
N PRO A 118 -34.99 -21.27 -1.47
CA PRO A 118 -36.36 -20.80 -1.33
C PRO A 118 -37.19 -21.20 -2.55
N VAL A 119 -38.46 -21.55 -2.32
CA VAL A 119 -39.40 -21.90 -3.38
C VAL A 119 -39.75 -20.63 -4.15
N LEU A 120 -39.23 -20.48 -5.36
CA LEU A 120 -39.52 -19.36 -6.25
C LEU A 120 -40.95 -19.44 -6.80
N SER A 121 -41.58 -18.27 -6.96
CA SER A 121 -42.91 -18.15 -7.57
C SER A 121 -42.90 -18.62 -9.04
N THR A 122 -44.07 -18.99 -9.56
CA THR A 122 -44.23 -19.43 -10.96
C THR A 122 -43.81 -18.35 -11.96
N ALA A 123 -44.09 -17.08 -11.66
CA ALA A 123 -43.70 -15.94 -12.47
C ALA A 123 -42.17 -15.75 -12.50
N GLU A 124 -41.49 -15.82 -11.35
CA GLU A 124 -40.03 -15.72 -11.29
C GLU A 124 -39.35 -16.92 -11.96
N ARG A 125 -39.95 -18.11 -11.86
CA ARG A 125 -39.47 -19.31 -12.56
C ARG A 125 -39.55 -19.14 -14.07
N ALA A 126 -40.65 -18.59 -14.59
CA ALA A 126 -40.83 -18.31 -16.01
C ALA A 126 -39.89 -17.19 -16.49
N GLY A 127 -39.70 -16.13 -15.70
CA GLY A 127 -38.75 -15.05 -15.98
C GLY A 127 -37.31 -15.58 -16.09
N ARG A 128 -36.84 -16.32 -15.08
CA ARG A 128 -35.52 -16.95 -15.12
C ARG A 128 -35.34 -17.95 -16.26
N ALA A 129 -36.39 -18.67 -16.65
CA ALA A 129 -36.35 -19.58 -17.80
C ALA A 129 -36.25 -18.81 -19.12
N ARG A 130 -36.97 -17.70 -19.25
CA ARG A 130 -36.93 -16.81 -20.42
C ARG A 130 -35.57 -16.14 -20.56
N ASP A 131 -35.02 -15.61 -19.47
CA ASP A 131 -33.68 -15.00 -19.46
C ASP A 131 -32.61 -16.02 -19.83
N LYS A 132 -32.71 -17.26 -19.31
CA LYS A 132 -31.82 -18.36 -19.72
C LYS A 132 -31.98 -18.77 -21.19
N ALA A 133 -33.18 -18.66 -21.75
CA ALA A 133 -33.42 -18.92 -23.16
C ALA A 133 -32.81 -17.84 -24.07
N HIS A 134 -32.69 -16.59 -23.60
CA HIS A 134 -32.03 -15.50 -24.33
C HIS A 134 -30.50 -15.68 -24.45
N PHE A 135 -29.86 -16.48 -23.58
CA PHE A 135 -28.45 -16.85 -23.71
C PHE A 135 -28.19 -17.92 -24.79
N TYR A 136 -29.23 -18.48 -25.41
CA TYR A 136 -29.10 -19.40 -26.54
C TYR A 136 -29.56 -18.72 -27.83
N PRO A 137 -28.72 -18.67 -28.89
CA PRO A 137 -29.15 -18.17 -30.19
C PRO A 137 -30.15 -19.17 -30.80
N THR A 138 -31.42 -18.79 -30.86
CA THR A 138 -32.46 -19.60 -31.51
C THR A 138 -32.61 -19.22 -32.98
N ARG A 139 -32.75 -20.26 -33.79
CA ARG A 139 -32.93 -20.35 -35.25
C ARG A 139 -33.95 -19.38 -35.88
N SER A 140 -34.82 -18.75 -35.10
CA SER A 140 -35.80 -17.76 -35.59
C SER A 140 -35.17 -16.41 -36.01
N SER A 141 -34.00 -16.06 -35.44
CA SER A 141 -33.27 -14.83 -35.81
C SER A 141 -32.63 -14.88 -37.21
N MET A 142 -32.54 -16.06 -37.82
CA MET A 142 -31.98 -16.25 -39.17
C MET A 142 -33.06 -16.48 -40.23
N GLU A 143 -34.31 -16.76 -39.82
CA GLU A 143 -35.41 -17.11 -40.71
C GLU A 143 -36.25 -15.89 -41.12
N ASN A 144 -36.29 -14.85 -40.28
CA ASN A 144 -37.05 -13.62 -40.54
C ASN A 144 -36.26 -12.49 -41.23
N SER A 145 -35.10 -12.77 -41.85
CA SER A 145 -34.40 -11.82 -42.73
C SER A 145 -34.76 -11.97 -44.21
N LYS A 146 -35.89 -12.64 -44.53
CA LYS A 146 -36.56 -12.55 -45.83
C LYS A 146 -37.55 -11.37 -45.87
N SER A 147 -37.06 -10.16 -45.66
CA SER A 147 -37.80 -8.94 -45.98
C SER A 147 -36.91 -7.98 -46.79
N LYS A 148 -36.89 -8.23 -48.10
CA LYS A 148 -36.81 -7.27 -49.20
C LYS A 148 -36.06 -5.94 -48.93
N VAL A 149 -34.74 -5.95 -49.09
CA VAL A 149 -33.98 -4.77 -49.55
C VAL A 149 -33.02 -5.20 -50.66
N LYS A 150 -33.04 -4.40 -51.73
CA LYS A 150 -32.47 -4.65 -53.05
C LYS A 150 -31.10 -3.98 -53.14
N GLY A 151 -30.04 -4.76 -53.43
CA GLY A 151 -28.77 -4.25 -53.95
C GLY A 151 -27.52 -4.62 -53.13
N GLY A 152 -26.57 -5.32 -53.77
CA GLY A 152 -25.20 -5.49 -53.28
C GLY A 152 -24.73 -6.95 -53.23
N LYS A 153 -23.94 -7.34 -54.24
CA LYS A 153 -23.40 -8.69 -54.47
C LYS A 153 -22.48 -9.18 -53.34
N ASN A 154 -22.71 -10.43 -52.91
CA ASN A 154 -21.75 -11.46 -52.43
C ASN A 154 -22.24 -12.22 -51.17
N SER A 155 -23.41 -12.85 -51.25
CA SER A 155 -23.78 -13.93 -50.33
C SER A 155 -23.32 -15.27 -50.95
N LYS A 156 -22.12 -15.72 -50.58
CA LYS A 156 -21.71 -17.11 -50.81
C LYS A 156 -22.66 -17.99 -50.01
N GLU A 157 -23.37 -18.85 -50.73
CA GLU A 157 -24.33 -19.86 -50.30
C GLU A 157 -24.03 -20.45 -48.90
N THR A 158 -24.75 -20.01 -47.87
CA THR A 158 -24.93 -20.84 -46.67
C THR A 158 -25.94 -21.92 -47.03
N LYS A 159 -25.45 -23.01 -47.62
CA LYS A 159 -26.19 -24.26 -47.76
C LYS A 159 -26.84 -24.54 -46.40
N GLY A 160 -28.17 -24.63 -46.34
CA GLY A 160 -28.84 -25.05 -45.11
C GLY A 160 -28.23 -26.37 -44.68
N MET A 161 -27.77 -26.45 -43.43
CA MET A 161 -27.05 -27.59 -42.82
C MET A 161 -27.53 -28.95 -43.35
N SER A 162 -26.62 -29.90 -43.56
CA SER A 162 -26.99 -31.23 -44.08
C SER A 162 -28.04 -31.90 -43.18
N GLU A 163 -28.86 -32.81 -43.71
CA GLU A 163 -29.85 -33.52 -42.90
C GLU A 163 -29.17 -34.24 -41.72
N GLU A 164 -27.97 -34.76 -41.91
CA GLU A 164 -27.15 -35.45 -40.92
C GLU A 164 -26.68 -34.50 -39.78
N GLU A 165 -26.26 -33.28 -40.12
CA GLU A 165 -25.93 -32.26 -39.11
C GLU A 165 -27.17 -31.74 -38.39
N LYS A 166 -28.32 -31.68 -39.10
CA LYS A 166 -29.61 -31.31 -38.50
C LYS A 166 -30.15 -32.40 -37.59
N GLU A 167 -29.85 -33.67 -37.85
CA GLU A 167 -30.21 -34.81 -37.02
C GLU A 167 -29.31 -34.90 -35.81
N GLY A 168 -27.99 -34.76 -35.96
CA GLY A 168 -27.08 -34.62 -34.83
C GLY A 168 -27.46 -33.46 -33.91
N PHE A 169 -27.86 -32.31 -34.47
CA PHE A 169 -28.38 -31.19 -33.68
C PHE A 169 -29.75 -31.51 -33.05
N ARG A 170 -30.61 -32.29 -33.71
CA ARG A 170 -31.90 -32.75 -33.14
C ARG A 170 -31.69 -33.71 -31.99
N GLU A 171 -30.68 -34.57 -32.09
CA GLU A 171 -30.26 -35.52 -31.07
C GLU A 171 -29.64 -34.79 -29.89
N GLU A 172 -28.71 -33.86 -30.10
CA GLU A 172 -28.15 -33.02 -29.04
C GLU A 172 -29.24 -32.19 -28.31
N TYR A 173 -30.25 -31.71 -29.03
CA TYR A 173 -31.41 -31.03 -28.42
C TYR A 173 -32.31 -32.02 -27.68
N ARG A 174 -32.59 -33.19 -28.24
CA ARG A 174 -33.35 -34.25 -27.56
C ARG A 174 -32.63 -34.70 -26.28
N GLU A 175 -31.30 -34.75 -26.29
CA GLU A 175 -30.47 -35.07 -25.13
C GLU A 175 -30.43 -33.95 -24.08
N ARG A 176 -30.50 -32.69 -24.49
CA ARG A 176 -30.60 -31.53 -23.57
C ARG A 176 -31.96 -31.42 -22.89
N PHE A 177 -33.04 -31.80 -23.59
CA PHE A 177 -34.42 -31.61 -23.13
C PHE A 177 -35.12 -32.90 -22.69
N ALA A 178 -34.46 -34.06 -22.76
CA ALA A 178 -34.94 -35.28 -22.12
C ALA A 178 -35.08 -35.05 -20.60
N PRO A 179 -36.13 -35.60 -19.96
CA PRO A 179 -36.32 -35.46 -18.52
C PRO A 179 -35.06 -35.88 -17.76
N PHE A 180 -34.67 -35.05 -16.80
CA PHE A 180 -33.36 -34.97 -16.14
C PHE A 180 -32.84 -36.28 -15.49
N GLY A 181 -33.61 -37.37 -15.50
CA GLY A 181 -33.31 -38.64 -14.85
C GLY A 181 -32.75 -39.75 -15.74
N VAL A 182 -32.71 -39.62 -17.07
CA VAL A 182 -32.38 -40.77 -17.95
C VAL A 182 -31.04 -40.68 -18.71
N ARG A 183 -30.51 -39.49 -19.06
CA ARG A 183 -29.22 -39.39 -19.80
C ARG A 183 -28.25 -38.26 -19.39
N ARG A 184 -28.56 -37.43 -18.39
CA ARG A 184 -27.65 -36.41 -17.82
C ARG A 184 -27.52 -36.44 -16.30
N GLY A 185 -28.03 -37.48 -15.64
CA GLY A 185 -27.55 -37.80 -14.31
C GLY A 185 -26.11 -38.29 -14.47
N MET A 186 -25.15 -37.61 -13.84
CA MET A 186 -23.82 -38.18 -13.67
C MET A 186 -24.04 -39.59 -13.09
N PRO A 187 -23.61 -40.67 -13.75
CA PRO A 187 -23.84 -42.00 -13.23
C PRO A 187 -23.19 -42.09 -11.86
N ASN A 188 -23.98 -42.42 -10.84
CA ASN A 188 -23.51 -42.47 -9.45
C ASN A 188 -22.56 -43.64 -9.18
N THR A 189 -22.19 -44.41 -10.21
CA THR A 189 -21.25 -45.53 -10.15
C THR A 189 -19.99 -45.20 -10.96
N LEU A 190 -18.81 -45.52 -10.41
CA LEU A 190 -17.51 -45.32 -11.07
C LEU A 190 -17.45 -45.97 -12.47
N GLY A 191 -18.09 -47.13 -12.64
CA GLY A 191 -18.17 -47.83 -13.93
C GLY A 191 -19.01 -47.09 -14.97
N GLY A 192 -20.13 -46.49 -14.56
CA GLY A 192 -20.94 -45.68 -15.49
C GLY A 192 -20.22 -44.39 -15.90
N LEU A 193 -19.46 -43.80 -14.97
CA LEU A 193 -18.65 -42.61 -15.23
C LEU A 193 -17.53 -42.90 -16.24
N ALA A 194 -16.89 -44.07 -16.11
CA ALA A 194 -15.89 -44.54 -17.05
C ALA A 194 -16.48 -44.83 -18.43
N ALA A 195 -17.66 -45.48 -18.50
CA ALA A 195 -18.33 -45.76 -19.78
C ALA A 195 -18.71 -44.46 -20.52
N MET A 196 -19.27 -43.48 -19.79
CA MET A 196 -19.62 -42.17 -20.35
C MET A 196 -18.37 -41.37 -20.77
N ALA A 197 -17.28 -41.49 -20.02
CA ALA A 197 -16.01 -40.88 -20.38
C ALA A 197 -15.44 -41.52 -21.66
N ASN A 198 -15.48 -42.84 -21.77
CA ASN A 198 -15.00 -43.57 -22.96
C ASN A 198 -15.83 -43.20 -24.20
N GLU A 199 -17.16 -43.17 -24.10
CA GLU A 199 -18.03 -42.74 -25.21
C GLU A 199 -17.69 -41.32 -25.69
N ARG A 200 -17.48 -40.39 -24.75
CA ARG A 200 -17.06 -39.02 -25.09
C ARG A 200 -15.65 -38.93 -25.67
N ILE A 201 -14.73 -39.80 -25.23
CA ILE A 201 -13.38 -39.88 -25.77
C ILE A 201 -13.43 -40.43 -27.19
N GLU A 202 -14.21 -41.48 -27.44
CA GLU A 202 -14.39 -42.09 -28.76
C GLU A 202 -15.03 -41.12 -29.76
N ASP A 203 -16.07 -40.39 -29.34
CA ASP A 203 -16.68 -39.31 -30.13
C ASP A 203 -15.67 -38.20 -30.48
N ALA A 204 -14.82 -37.81 -29.53
CA ALA A 204 -13.80 -36.79 -29.75
C ALA A 204 -12.64 -37.30 -30.63
N ILE A 205 -12.32 -38.59 -30.56
CA ILE A 205 -11.39 -39.28 -31.48
C ILE A 205 -11.98 -39.31 -32.89
N ALA A 206 -13.27 -39.65 -33.02
CA ALA A 206 -13.98 -39.68 -34.30
C ALA A 206 -14.04 -38.28 -34.96
N ARG A 207 -14.25 -37.23 -34.16
CA ARG A 207 -14.16 -35.82 -34.59
C ARG A 207 -12.72 -35.36 -34.89
N GLY A 208 -11.71 -36.21 -34.67
CA GLY A 208 -10.30 -35.92 -34.96
C GLY A 208 -9.66 -34.90 -34.02
N GLN A 209 -10.30 -34.56 -32.90
CA GLN A 209 -9.84 -33.52 -31.97
C GLN A 209 -8.48 -33.86 -31.33
N PHE A 210 -8.16 -35.15 -31.18
CA PHE A 210 -6.86 -35.61 -30.64
C PHE A 210 -5.69 -35.53 -31.62
N LYS A 211 -5.93 -35.30 -32.92
CA LYS A 211 -4.85 -35.34 -33.93
C LYS A 211 -3.95 -34.10 -33.90
N ASN A 212 -4.48 -32.93 -33.50
CA ASN A 212 -3.76 -31.65 -33.51
C ASN A 212 -3.66 -31.00 -32.13
N ILE A 213 -3.57 -31.79 -31.06
CA ILE A 213 -3.29 -31.23 -29.74
C ILE A 213 -1.78 -30.98 -29.64
N PRO A 214 -1.30 -29.75 -29.44
CA PRO A 214 0.10 -29.53 -29.10
C PRO A 214 0.37 -30.27 -27.79
N ARG A 215 1.14 -31.37 -27.85
CA ARG A 215 1.59 -32.07 -26.64
C ARG A 215 2.30 -31.05 -25.76
N GLY A 216 1.81 -30.91 -24.54
CA GLY A 216 1.97 -29.72 -23.71
C GLY A 216 3.40 -29.17 -23.69
N THR A 217 3.54 -27.87 -23.90
CA THR A 217 4.71 -27.13 -23.46
C THR A 217 4.97 -27.49 -22.00
N SER A 218 6.15 -28.04 -21.71
CA SER A 218 6.57 -28.35 -20.36
C SER A 218 6.25 -27.15 -19.46
N ILE A 219 5.49 -27.37 -18.38
CA ILE A 219 5.25 -26.35 -17.37
C ILE A 219 6.60 -25.75 -17.03
N LYS A 220 6.79 -24.45 -17.31
CA LYS A 220 8.03 -23.75 -16.97
C LYS A 220 8.16 -23.82 -15.45
N ARG A 221 8.99 -24.73 -14.95
CA ARG A 221 9.39 -24.74 -13.55
C ARG A 221 10.19 -23.47 -13.34
N ASP A 222 9.83 -22.72 -12.31
CA ASP A 222 10.57 -21.52 -11.95
C ASP A 222 11.97 -21.95 -11.52
N ALA A 223 13.00 -21.47 -12.21
CA ALA A 223 14.40 -21.83 -11.91
C ALA A 223 14.84 -21.46 -10.47
N ARG A 224 14.07 -20.61 -9.78
CA ARG A 224 14.30 -20.23 -8.37
C ARG A 224 13.74 -21.25 -7.37
N ALA A 225 12.81 -22.12 -7.78
CA ALA A 225 12.28 -23.17 -6.92
C ALA A 225 13.34 -24.23 -6.57
N ASP A 226 14.30 -24.42 -7.48
CA ASP A 226 15.37 -25.41 -7.34
C ASP A 226 16.64 -24.80 -6.70
N ASN A 227 16.59 -23.55 -6.23
CA ASN A 227 17.73 -22.90 -5.56
C ASN A 227 17.85 -23.42 -4.11
N PRO A 228 18.95 -24.10 -3.73
CA PRO A 228 19.16 -24.62 -2.37
C PRO A 228 19.29 -23.54 -1.30
N PHE A 229 19.59 -22.30 -1.69
CA PHE A 229 19.81 -21.18 -0.76
C PHE A 229 18.54 -20.39 -0.43
N ILE A 230 17.40 -20.74 -1.02
CA ILE A 230 16.11 -20.13 -0.70
C ILE A 230 15.27 -21.20 -0.03
N ASP A 231 14.83 -20.94 1.20
CA ASP A 231 13.93 -21.85 1.88
C ASP A 231 12.62 -21.99 1.10
N THR A 232 12.17 -23.23 0.91
CA THR A 232 10.95 -23.54 0.14
C THR A 232 9.72 -22.81 0.70
N THR A 233 9.68 -22.58 2.01
CA THR A 233 8.66 -21.77 2.70
C THR A 233 8.70 -20.30 2.28
N GLU A 234 9.86 -19.64 2.30
CA GLU A 234 10.02 -18.24 1.87
C GLU A 234 9.69 -18.08 0.40
N TYR A 235 10.14 -19.04 -0.42
CA TYR A 235 9.86 -19.07 -1.85
C TYR A 235 8.35 -19.19 -2.12
N ILE A 236 7.66 -20.14 -1.48
CA ILE A 236 6.21 -20.32 -1.64
C ILE A 236 5.46 -19.11 -1.11
N MET A 237 5.86 -18.57 0.05
CA MET A 237 5.24 -17.38 0.64
C MET A 237 5.36 -16.18 -0.30
N ASN A 238 6.57 -15.86 -0.79
CA ASN A 238 6.79 -14.76 -1.73
C ASN A 238 6.02 -14.97 -3.04
N LYS A 239 5.91 -16.22 -3.51
CA LYS A 239 5.11 -16.55 -4.70
C LYS A 239 3.61 -16.42 -4.46
N MET A 240 3.13 -16.73 -3.25
CA MET A 240 1.74 -16.50 -2.85
C MET A 240 1.44 -15.01 -2.77
N ILE A 241 2.32 -14.21 -2.18
CA ILE A 241 2.22 -12.75 -2.12
C ILE A 241 2.15 -12.16 -3.54
N GLN A 242 3.04 -12.59 -4.44
CA GLN A 242 3.04 -12.15 -5.84
C GLN A 242 1.77 -12.59 -6.59
N ARG A 243 1.28 -13.81 -6.36
CA ARG A 243 0.07 -14.33 -7.03
C ARG A 243 -1.23 -13.68 -6.54
N GLN A 244 -1.28 -13.30 -5.27
CA GLN A 244 -2.45 -12.67 -4.68
C GLN A 244 -2.45 -11.14 -4.87
N GLU A 245 -1.39 -10.58 -5.49
CA GLU A 245 -1.19 -9.14 -5.66
C GLU A 245 -1.30 -8.35 -4.34
N ILE A 246 -1.03 -9.02 -3.21
CA ILE A 246 -1.11 -8.39 -1.90
C ILE A 246 0.21 -7.67 -1.65
N LEU A 247 0.13 -6.36 -1.44
CA LEU A 247 1.29 -5.58 -1.04
C LEU A 247 1.46 -5.72 0.48
N PRO A 248 2.70 -5.90 0.97
CA PRO A 248 2.98 -5.78 2.39
C PRO A 248 2.39 -4.47 2.96
N PRO A 249 1.77 -4.47 4.15
CA PRO A 249 1.05 -3.30 4.68
C PRO A 249 1.89 -2.02 4.78
N TRP A 250 3.19 -2.15 5.03
CA TRP A 250 4.10 -0.99 5.08
C TRP A 250 4.35 -0.39 3.68
N ILE A 251 4.28 -1.18 2.61
CA ILE A 251 4.41 -0.71 1.23
C ILE A 251 3.15 0.06 0.81
N GLU A 252 1.95 -0.37 1.21
CA GLU A 252 0.72 0.40 0.98
C GLU A 252 0.82 1.79 1.64
N LYS A 253 1.21 1.82 2.92
CA LYS A 253 1.48 3.08 3.64
C LYS A 253 2.57 3.91 2.98
N GLN A 254 3.59 3.27 2.39
CA GLN A 254 4.62 3.97 1.62
C GLN A 254 4.02 4.66 0.39
N GLN A 255 3.18 3.96 -0.37
CA GLN A 255 2.54 4.50 -1.56
C GLN A 255 1.63 5.67 -1.19
N ASP A 256 0.87 5.55 -0.10
CA ASP A 256 0.01 6.63 0.39
C ASP A 256 0.82 7.85 0.84
N LEU A 257 1.89 7.64 1.60
CA LEU A 257 2.81 8.71 2.01
C LEU A 257 3.40 9.40 0.77
N MET A 258 3.90 8.63 -0.21
CA MET A 258 4.45 9.19 -1.45
C MET A 258 3.40 9.94 -2.27
N ARG A 259 2.16 9.44 -2.33
CA ARG A 259 1.05 10.10 -3.02
C ARG A 259 0.69 11.43 -2.37
N GLN A 260 0.57 11.46 -1.04
CA GLN A 260 0.26 12.69 -0.31
C GLN A 260 1.41 13.70 -0.38
N LEU A 261 2.66 13.23 -0.26
CA LEU A 261 3.85 14.05 -0.43
C LEU A 261 3.91 14.66 -1.84
N GLY A 262 3.60 13.85 -2.87
CA GLY A 262 3.50 14.30 -4.26
C GLY A 262 2.47 15.43 -4.42
N LYS A 263 1.24 15.22 -3.93
CA LYS A 263 0.18 16.24 -3.95
C LYS A 263 0.59 17.53 -3.23
N PHE A 264 1.20 17.40 -2.05
CA PHE A 264 1.69 18.53 -1.27
C PHE A 264 2.76 19.33 -2.04
N ARG A 265 3.78 18.65 -2.58
CA ARG A 265 4.86 19.29 -3.35
C ARG A 265 4.36 19.93 -4.64
N GLU A 266 3.49 19.25 -5.38
CA GLU A 266 2.87 19.80 -6.59
C GLU A 266 2.06 21.06 -6.28
N ARG A 267 1.28 21.05 -5.20
CA ARG A 267 0.51 22.23 -4.78
C ARG A 267 1.43 23.40 -4.45
N ILE A 268 2.42 23.21 -3.57
CA ILE A 268 3.32 24.30 -3.19
C ILE A 268 4.07 24.83 -4.41
N ARG A 269 4.58 23.95 -5.28
CA ARG A 269 5.28 24.37 -6.51
C ARG A 269 4.37 25.17 -7.43
N ARG A 270 3.12 24.74 -7.62
CA ARG A 270 2.15 25.47 -8.45
C ARG A 270 1.80 26.83 -7.86
N ASP A 271 1.53 26.87 -6.55
CA ASP A 271 1.12 28.09 -5.85
C ASP A 271 2.28 29.10 -5.84
N TRP A 272 3.50 28.65 -5.58
CA TRP A 272 4.71 29.47 -5.66
C TRP A 272 5.01 29.94 -7.09
N LYS A 273 4.99 29.03 -8.08
CA LYS A 273 5.23 29.36 -9.49
C LYS A 273 4.26 30.43 -9.99
N ARG A 274 3.00 30.34 -9.59
CA ARG A 274 1.99 31.36 -9.90
C ARG A 274 2.29 32.68 -9.21
N HIS A 275 2.59 32.65 -7.91
CA HIS A 275 2.91 33.84 -7.15
C HIS A 275 4.12 34.60 -7.72
N VAL A 276 5.21 33.89 -8.02
CA VAL A 276 6.42 34.49 -8.59
C VAL A 276 6.12 35.10 -9.96
N ALA A 277 5.45 34.36 -10.86
CA ALA A 277 5.08 34.91 -12.16
C ALA A 277 4.17 36.16 -12.04
N ASP A 278 3.19 36.13 -11.13
CA ASP A 278 2.28 37.26 -10.88
C ASP A 278 3.04 38.45 -10.28
N SER A 279 4.00 38.22 -9.38
CA SER A 279 4.82 39.28 -8.77
C SER A 279 5.78 39.92 -9.77
N ILE A 280 6.43 39.14 -10.63
CA ILE A 280 7.35 39.64 -11.67
C ILE A 280 6.56 40.46 -12.68
N THR A 281 5.45 39.92 -13.18
CA THR A 281 4.59 40.64 -14.15
C THR A 281 3.95 41.88 -13.55
N ALA A 282 3.50 41.85 -12.29
CA ALA A 282 2.96 43.04 -11.62
C ALA A 282 4.04 44.11 -11.39
N SER A 283 5.26 43.69 -11.02
CA SER A 283 6.39 44.60 -10.82
C SER A 283 6.87 45.23 -12.13
N SER A 284 6.94 44.45 -13.22
CA SER A 284 7.35 44.94 -14.54
C SER A 284 6.27 45.83 -15.16
N LEU A 285 4.99 45.50 -14.99
CA LEU A 285 3.89 46.30 -15.54
C LEU A 285 3.83 47.69 -14.90
N ARG A 286 4.11 47.80 -13.59
CA ARG A 286 4.21 49.10 -12.90
C ARG A 286 5.39 49.95 -13.41
N GLY A 287 6.46 49.29 -13.88
CA GLY A 287 7.64 49.93 -14.46
C GLY A 287 7.61 50.11 -15.98
N GLY A 288 6.57 49.62 -16.68
CA GLY A 288 6.49 49.66 -18.15
C GLY A 288 7.41 48.66 -18.88
N GLY A 289 7.87 47.61 -18.20
CA GLY A 289 8.88 46.69 -18.71
C GLY A 289 8.40 45.73 -19.80
N SER A 290 9.31 45.39 -20.71
CA SER A 290 9.05 44.49 -21.85
C SER A 290 8.95 43.01 -21.42
N LEU A 291 8.44 42.13 -22.29
CA LEU A 291 8.40 40.69 -22.01
C LEU A 291 9.81 40.09 -21.86
N ALA A 292 10.77 40.57 -22.65
CA ALA A 292 12.17 40.12 -22.57
C ALA A 292 12.77 40.44 -21.20
N GLU A 293 12.54 41.64 -20.69
CA GLU A 293 12.99 42.07 -19.37
C GLU A 293 12.36 41.24 -18.23
N GLN A 294 11.12 40.79 -18.39
CA GLN A 294 10.47 39.88 -17.44
C GLN A 294 11.14 38.50 -17.42
N MET A 295 11.55 38.01 -18.58
CA MET A 295 12.29 36.75 -18.70
C MET A 295 13.70 36.87 -18.12
N GLU A 296 14.43 37.94 -18.45
CA GLU A 296 15.77 38.21 -17.89
C GLU A 296 15.72 38.33 -16.37
N ARG A 297 14.71 38.99 -15.81
CA ARG A 297 14.52 39.08 -14.35
C ARG A 297 14.25 37.71 -13.72
N ALA A 298 13.44 36.88 -14.37
CA ALA A 298 13.19 35.51 -13.91
C ALA A 298 14.45 34.63 -13.98
N GLU A 299 15.25 34.78 -15.03
CA GLU A 299 16.53 34.10 -15.19
C GLU A 299 17.57 34.57 -14.16
N TRP A 300 17.58 35.87 -13.85
CA TRP A 300 18.43 36.42 -12.79
C TRP A 300 18.07 35.80 -11.44
N PHE A 301 16.78 35.68 -11.10
CA PHE A 301 16.34 34.96 -9.91
C PHE A 301 16.72 33.47 -9.94
N ALA A 302 16.66 32.82 -11.10
CA ALA A 302 17.12 31.44 -11.24
C ALA A 302 18.63 31.29 -10.98
N LYS A 303 19.44 32.25 -11.45
CA LYS A 303 20.88 32.30 -11.16
C LYS A 303 21.13 32.54 -9.66
N ALA A 304 20.40 33.47 -9.04
CA ALA A 304 20.46 33.75 -7.60
C ALA A 304 20.18 32.50 -6.75
N GLU A 305 19.11 31.76 -7.08
CA GLU A 305 18.74 30.54 -6.37
C GLU A 305 19.76 29.42 -6.53
N ARG A 306 20.42 29.28 -7.69
CA ARG A 306 21.48 28.28 -7.87
C ARG A 306 22.67 28.52 -6.95
N VAL A 307 23.01 29.78 -6.70
CA VAL A 307 24.12 30.17 -5.81
C VAL A 307 23.74 29.95 -4.35
N ASN A 308 22.53 30.36 -3.95
CA ASN A 308 22.11 30.26 -2.54
C ASN A 308 21.66 28.84 -2.14
N ASN A 309 20.99 28.13 -3.06
CA ASN A 309 20.47 26.78 -2.83
C ASN A 309 20.82 25.86 -4.01
N PRO A 310 22.03 25.28 -4.02
CA PRO A 310 22.44 24.38 -5.08
C PRO A 310 21.52 23.15 -5.09
N ARG A 311 20.95 22.85 -6.26
CA ARG A 311 20.08 21.68 -6.44
C ARG A 311 20.87 20.43 -6.10
N LEU A 312 20.41 19.64 -5.14
CA LEU A 312 20.92 18.30 -4.93
C LEU A 312 20.62 17.50 -6.22
N ARG A 313 21.67 17.06 -6.93
CA ARG A 313 21.55 16.20 -8.11
C ARG A 313 20.68 14.98 -7.77
N SER A 314 19.87 14.53 -8.73
CA SER A 314 19.10 13.30 -8.53
C SER A 314 20.05 12.16 -8.18
N VAL A 315 19.62 11.23 -7.32
CA VAL A 315 20.48 10.13 -6.83
C VAL A 315 21.10 9.33 -7.97
N ASP A 316 20.40 9.22 -9.11
CA ASP A 316 20.88 8.57 -10.33
C ASP A 316 22.02 9.33 -11.06
N GLN A 317 22.21 10.61 -10.75
CA GLN A 317 23.27 11.48 -11.26
C GLN A 317 24.42 11.66 -10.26
N ILE A 318 24.34 11.03 -9.09
CA ILE A 318 25.46 10.97 -8.15
C ILE A 318 26.35 9.83 -8.66
N PRO A 319 27.52 10.10 -9.27
CA PRO A 319 28.42 9.02 -9.65
C PRO A 319 28.81 8.28 -8.37
N VAL A 320 28.38 7.03 -8.24
CA VAL A 320 28.90 6.12 -7.21
C VAL A 320 30.40 6.03 -7.50
N PRO A 321 31.29 6.41 -6.57
CA PRO A 321 32.72 6.33 -6.81
C PRO A 321 33.07 4.87 -7.08
N THR A 322 33.39 4.55 -8.34
CA THR A 322 33.67 3.20 -8.83
C THR A 322 35.03 2.67 -8.39
N ASN A 323 35.67 3.32 -7.41
CA ASN A 323 37.06 3.13 -7.00
C ASN A 323 37.42 1.72 -6.50
N VAL A 324 36.47 0.78 -6.39
CA VAL A 324 36.67 -0.50 -5.69
C VAL A 324 36.72 -1.73 -6.63
N THR A 325 36.38 -1.61 -7.92
CA THR A 325 36.47 -2.77 -8.83
C THR A 325 37.33 -2.51 -10.07
N GLU A 326 38.31 -3.39 -10.30
CA GLU A 326 39.24 -3.42 -11.44
C GLU A 326 38.69 -4.23 -12.63
N ASP A 327 37.37 -4.22 -12.84
CA ASP A 327 36.78 -4.90 -13.99
C ASP A 327 36.97 -4.07 -15.29
N PRO A 328 37.33 -4.68 -16.43
CA PRO A 328 37.62 -3.95 -17.68
C PRO A 328 36.39 -3.21 -18.25
N VAL A 329 35.18 -3.68 -17.93
CA VAL A 329 33.93 -2.98 -18.26
C VAL A 329 33.76 -1.72 -17.40
N MET A 330 34.16 -1.79 -16.13
CA MET A 330 34.10 -0.67 -15.19
C MET A 330 35.15 0.39 -15.52
N VAL A 331 36.34 0.00 -16.02
CA VAL A 331 37.36 0.94 -16.52
C VAL A 331 36.87 1.74 -17.73
N LYS A 332 36.17 1.10 -18.67
CA LYS A 332 35.57 1.81 -19.82
C LYS A 332 34.46 2.78 -19.39
N MET A 333 33.65 2.40 -18.41
CA MET A 333 32.68 3.32 -17.82
C MET A 333 33.35 4.51 -17.12
N ARG A 334 34.50 4.31 -16.44
CA ARG A 334 35.29 5.43 -15.87
C ARG A 334 35.76 6.39 -16.95
N GLN A 335 36.37 5.87 -18.02
CA GLN A 335 36.83 6.69 -19.15
C GLN A 335 35.69 7.51 -19.77
N GLN A 336 34.52 6.89 -19.98
CA GLN A 336 33.35 7.58 -20.52
C GLN A 336 32.74 8.62 -19.57
N VAL A 337 32.79 8.38 -18.25
CA VAL A 337 32.30 9.35 -17.25
C VAL A 337 33.28 10.52 -17.11
N ASP A 338 34.58 10.27 -17.14
CA ASP A 338 35.62 11.30 -17.11
C ASP A 338 35.59 12.16 -18.38
N GLU A 339 35.35 11.56 -19.55
CA GLU A 339 35.10 12.27 -20.81
C GLU A 339 33.87 13.18 -20.71
N ARG A 340 32.74 12.66 -20.21
CA ARG A 340 31.52 13.45 -19.98
C ARG A 340 31.69 14.54 -18.92
N HIS A 341 32.53 14.32 -17.91
CA HIS A 341 32.85 15.34 -16.91
C HIS A 341 33.79 16.42 -17.45
N ASN A 342 34.72 16.07 -18.34
CA ASN A 342 35.53 17.06 -19.05
C ASN A 342 34.72 17.87 -20.07
N GLU A 343 33.75 17.25 -20.75
CA GLU A 343 32.83 17.95 -21.65
C GLU A 343 31.93 18.95 -20.88
N ASN A 344 31.33 18.54 -19.76
CA ASN A 344 30.54 19.45 -18.92
C ASN A 344 31.41 20.55 -18.26
N LYS A 345 32.66 20.25 -17.90
CA LYS A 345 33.61 21.26 -17.41
C LYS A 345 33.97 22.28 -18.49
N ASN A 346 34.11 21.86 -19.75
CA ASN A 346 34.39 22.77 -20.86
C ASN A 346 33.19 23.67 -21.18
N GLU A 347 31.95 23.20 -20.97
CA GLU A 347 30.75 24.05 -21.08
C GLU A 347 30.57 25.00 -19.89
N ASP A 348 30.89 24.58 -18.66
CA ASP A 348 30.84 25.44 -17.46
C ASP A 348 32.05 26.41 -17.35
N SER A 349 33.18 26.13 -18.00
CA SER A 349 34.41 26.95 -17.90
C SER A 349 34.40 28.25 -18.72
N ASN A 350 33.37 28.49 -19.52
CA ASN A 350 33.17 29.80 -20.20
C ASN A 350 32.45 30.84 -19.32
N GLU A 351 32.13 30.51 -18.05
CA GLU A 351 31.62 31.47 -17.04
C GLU A 351 32.55 31.60 -15.82
N GLU A 352 33.88 31.45 -15.97
CA GLU A 352 34.83 31.80 -14.89
C GLU A 352 35.42 33.19 -15.11
N GLY A 353 34.62 34.19 -14.74
CA GLY A 353 34.99 35.60 -14.82
C GLY A 353 34.10 36.51 -13.98
N ALA A 354 33.79 36.15 -12.73
CA ALA A 354 33.32 37.10 -11.71
C ALA A 354 33.38 36.50 -10.29
N SER A 355 34.54 36.58 -9.65
CA SER A 355 34.61 36.61 -8.19
C SER A 355 34.07 37.95 -7.69
N ALA A 356 32.74 38.04 -7.58
CA ALA A 356 32.02 39.10 -6.88
C ALA A 356 30.81 38.47 -6.20
N HIS A 357 31.02 37.95 -4.98
CA HIS A 357 29.93 37.60 -4.08
C HIS A 357 29.30 38.87 -3.50
N ASP A 358 28.81 39.75 -4.37
CA ASP A 358 28.02 40.92 -3.99
C ASP A 358 26.55 40.64 -4.30
N GLY A 359 25.78 40.31 -3.25
CA GLY A 359 24.39 40.72 -3.12
C GLY A 359 23.35 40.16 -4.09
N ILE A 360 23.56 39.02 -4.74
CA ILE A 360 22.50 38.40 -5.57
C ILE A 360 21.45 37.76 -4.65
N ALA A 361 20.50 38.57 -4.20
CA ALA A 361 19.44 38.14 -3.31
C ALA A 361 18.42 37.24 -4.05
N PRO A 362 18.11 36.04 -3.52
CA PRO A 362 17.02 35.21 -4.03
C PRO A 362 15.66 35.93 -3.90
N PHE A 363 14.70 35.56 -4.75
CA PHE A 363 13.34 36.04 -4.61
C PHE A 363 12.65 35.36 -3.42
N ARG A 364 12.35 36.13 -2.37
CA ARG A 364 11.67 35.67 -1.14
C ARG A 364 10.63 36.69 -0.71
N ASP A 365 9.38 36.23 -0.58
CA ASP A 365 8.27 37.08 -0.16
C ASP A 365 7.72 36.60 1.19
N ALA A 366 8.06 37.31 2.27
CA ALA A 366 7.62 36.98 3.63
C ALA A 366 6.09 36.97 3.78
N ALA A 367 5.39 37.89 3.10
CA ALA A 367 3.93 37.97 3.14
C ALA A 367 3.25 36.70 2.57
N TRP A 368 3.83 36.11 1.52
CA TRP A 368 3.32 34.86 0.94
C TRP A 368 3.59 33.67 1.86
N GLU A 369 4.79 33.62 2.44
CA GLU A 369 5.17 32.58 3.39
C GLU A 369 4.23 32.59 4.60
N GLU A 370 3.96 33.76 5.19
CA GLU A 370 3.03 33.90 6.31
C GLU A 370 1.60 33.46 5.95
N ALA A 371 1.11 33.85 4.77
CA ALA A 371 -0.22 33.46 4.30
C ALA A 371 -0.36 31.94 4.10
N GLN A 372 0.70 31.26 3.61
CA GLN A 372 0.67 29.81 3.35
C GLN A 372 1.13 28.97 4.55
N LYS A 373 1.82 29.54 5.53
CA LYS A 373 2.42 28.84 6.67
C LYS A 373 1.42 27.97 7.44
N ALA A 374 0.21 28.45 7.68
CA ALA A 374 -0.82 27.69 8.40
C ALA A 374 -1.19 26.38 7.67
N TYR A 375 -1.36 26.44 6.34
CA TYR A 375 -1.62 25.25 5.54
C TYR A 375 -0.41 24.31 5.52
N MET A 376 0.79 24.85 5.27
CA MET A 376 1.99 24.03 5.10
C MET A 376 2.40 23.33 6.39
N THR A 377 2.24 23.99 7.54
CA THR A 377 2.51 23.39 8.86
C THR A 377 1.54 22.25 9.15
N LEU A 378 0.24 22.41 8.86
CA LEU A 378 -0.75 21.34 9.00
C LEU A 378 -0.40 20.15 8.10
N ALA A 379 -0.12 20.39 6.82
CA ALA A 379 0.19 19.32 5.86
C ALA A 379 1.46 18.54 6.25
N ILE A 380 2.47 19.22 6.80
CA ILE A 380 3.69 18.55 7.30
C ILE A 380 3.41 17.74 8.55
N ASN A 381 2.56 18.23 9.46
CA ASN A 381 2.15 17.47 10.63
C ASN A 381 1.39 16.19 10.22
N GLU A 382 0.54 16.26 9.19
CA GLU A 382 -0.13 15.10 8.61
C GLU A 382 0.87 14.12 7.97
N LEU A 383 1.81 14.62 7.15
CA LEU A 383 2.88 13.79 6.57
C LEU A 383 3.74 13.13 7.64
N ASN A 384 4.07 13.84 8.72
CA ASN A 384 4.83 13.29 9.85
C ASN A 384 4.02 12.27 10.65
N ALA A 385 2.70 12.42 10.76
CA ALA A 385 1.83 11.40 11.34
C ALA A 385 1.80 10.11 10.49
N MET A 386 1.67 10.24 9.16
CA MET A 386 1.76 9.08 8.25
C MET A 386 3.14 8.42 8.29
N THR A 387 4.21 9.23 8.38
CA THR A 387 5.59 8.72 8.49
C THR A 387 5.79 7.95 9.79
N ARG A 388 5.24 8.40 10.92
CA ARG A 388 5.22 7.62 12.17
C ARG A 388 4.51 6.28 11.98
N ALA A 389 3.33 6.28 11.38
CA ALA A 389 2.55 5.07 11.14
C ALA A 389 3.23 4.09 10.16
N TYR A 390 4.04 4.60 9.22
CA TYR A 390 4.87 3.82 8.32
C TYR A 390 6.09 3.22 9.03
N ASN A 391 6.86 4.04 9.75
CA ASN A 391 8.08 3.61 10.45
C ASN A 391 7.82 2.56 11.54
N LEU A 392 6.62 2.50 12.09
CA LEU A 392 6.22 1.44 13.03
C LEU A 392 6.10 0.06 12.37
N MET A 393 5.79 0.01 11.06
CA MET A 393 5.59 -1.23 10.31
C MET A 393 6.77 -1.58 9.40
N ALA A 394 7.59 -0.59 9.05
CA ALA A 394 8.70 -0.76 8.13
C ALA A 394 9.94 -1.37 8.81
N PRO A 395 10.70 -2.22 8.10
CA PRO A 395 12.01 -2.67 8.58
C PRO A 395 12.99 -1.49 8.69
N ASP A 396 14.03 -1.62 9.52
CA ASP A 396 14.92 -0.51 9.89
C ASP A 396 15.55 0.22 8.70
N LEU A 397 15.98 -0.53 7.69
CA LEU A 397 16.57 0.02 6.46
C LEU A 397 15.59 0.87 5.63
N ALA A 398 14.28 0.59 5.74
CA ALA A 398 13.25 1.28 4.96
C ALA A 398 12.65 2.49 5.70
N LYS A 399 12.98 2.71 6.97
CA LYS A 399 12.44 3.82 7.77
C LYS A 399 12.79 5.18 7.14
N LYS A 400 11.81 6.10 7.14
CA LYS A 400 11.95 7.44 6.55
C LYS A 400 12.13 8.51 7.65
N PRO A 401 12.96 9.54 7.41
CA PRO A 401 13.07 10.67 8.32
C PRO A 401 11.81 11.54 8.28
N TYR A 402 11.62 12.35 9.33
CA TYR A 402 10.54 13.33 9.37
C TYR A 402 10.78 14.50 8.41
N PHE A 403 9.68 15.08 7.93
CA PHE A 403 9.68 16.22 7.02
C PHE A 403 9.75 17.53 7.79
N SER A 404 10.57 18.46 7.30
CA SER A 404 10.72 19.81 7.84
C SER A 404 10.27 20.85 6.81
N LEU A 405 9.51 21.85 7.27
CA LEU A 405 8.95 22.91 6.41
C LEU A 405 10.01 23.67 5.63
N GLN A 406 11.08 24.07 6.29
CA GLN A 406 12.16 24.85 5.68
C GLN A 406 12.83 24.09 4.52
N ARG A 407 13.05 22.77 4.69
CA ARG A 407 13.65 21.93 3.64
C ARG A 407 12.73 21.79 2.42
N GLU A 408 11.44 21.59 2.64
CA GLU A 408 10.47 21.46 1.54
C GLU A 408 10.29 22.80 0.80
N LEU A 409 10.33 23.93 1.51
CA LEU A 409 10.36 25.26 0.91
C LEU A 409 11.62 25.51 0.09
N ALA A 410 12.81 25.24 0.67
CA ALA A 410 14.06 25.35 -0.05
C ALA A 410 14.06 24.50 -1.34
N SER A 411 13.61 23.25 -1.24
CA SER A 411 13.46 22.38 -2.40
C SER A 411 12.51 22.97 -3.45
N CYS A 412 11.35 23.49 -3.01
CA CYS A 412 10.38 24.15 -3.90
C CYS A 412 11.00 25.34 -4.64
N PHE A 413 11.71 26.21 -3.93
CA PHE A 413 12.34 27.40 -4.49
C PHE A 413 13.38 27.03 -5.56
N SER A 414 14.27 26.08 -5.24
CA SER A 414 15.27 25.60 -6.19
C SER A 414 14.64 24.93 -7.42
N ASP A 415 13.51 24.24 -7.24
CA ASP A 415 12.78 23.54 -8.30
C ASP A 415 12.09 24.49 -9.28
N VAL A 416 11.39 25.48 -8.73
CA VAL A 416 10.51 26.37 -9.49
C VAL A 416 11.30 27.46 -10.20
N ALA A 417 12.39 27.97 -9.61
CA ALA A 417 13.14 29.10 -10.16
C ALA A 417 13.46 29.01 -11.66
N PRO A 418 14.02 27.90 -12.21
CA PRO A 418 14.27 27.79 -13.66
C PRO A 418 13.00 27.66 -14.50
N GLN A 419 11.84 27.33 -13.92
CA GLN A 419 10.58 27.16 -14.64
C GLN A 419 9.80 28.48 -14.80
N VAL A 420 10.17 29.54 -14.07
CA VAL A 420 9.43 30.80 -14.05
C VAL A 420 9.50 31.53 -15.38
N ALA A 421 10.68 31.60 -16.02
CA ALA A 421 10.85 32.29 -17.30
C ALA A 421 9.97 31.67 -18.40
N GLY A 422 9.92 30.34 -18.47
CA GLY A 422 9.03 29.60 -19.37
C GLY A 422 7.56 29.87 -19.09
N GLU A 423 7.15 29.90 -17.81
CA GLU A 423 5.76 30.19 -17.42
C GLU A 423 5.32 31.60 -17.80
N ILE A 424 6.20 32.60 -17.67
CA ILE A 424 5.90 33.98 -18.07
C ILE A 424 5.67 34.05 -19.58
N LYS A 425 6.54 33.40 -20.36
CA LYS A 425 6.39 33.28 -21.82
C LYS A 425 5.10 32.56 -22.20
N ASP A 426 4.81 31.43 -21.54
CA ASP A 426 3.61 30.64 -21.78
C ASP A 426 2.35 31.45 -21.43
N ARG A 427 2.35 32.20 -20.33
CA ARG A 427 1.23 33.08 -19.94
C ARG A 427 1.02 34.23 -20.91
N ALA A 428 2.09 34.85 -21.39
CA ALA A 428 2.02 35.93 -22.37
C ALA A 428 1.51 35.44 -23.74
N THR A 429 1.87 34.21 -24.12
CA THR A 429 1.47 33.60 -25.40
C THR A 429 0.14 32.85 -25.31
N ARG A 430 -0.39 32.58 -24.10
CA ARG A 430 -1.63 31.83 -23.92
C ARG A 430 -2.83 32.63 -24.45
N PRO A 431 -3.61 32.09 -25.41
CA PRO A 431 -4.80 32.76 -25.89
C PRO A 431 -5.83 32.88 -24.77
N LYS A 432 -6.51 34.04 -24.68
CA LYS A 432 -7.49 34.37 -23.64
C LYS A 432 -8.64 33.34 -23.53
N ASN A 433 -8.95 32.64 -24.64
CA ASN A 433 -9.94 31.55 -24.70
C ASN A 433 -9.27 30.24 -25.15
N PRO A 434 -8.78 29.39 -24.21
CA PRO A 434 -8.09 28.15 -24.56
C PRO A 434 -9.02 27.12 -25.25
N ALA A 435 -10.32 27.12 -24.92
CA ALA A 435 -11.33 26.24 -25.54
C ALA A 435 -11.64 26.61 -27.01
N ALA A 436 -11.53 27.89 -27.37
CA ALA A 436 -11.73 28.34 -28.75
C ALA A 436 -10.46 28.12 -29.60
N ALA A 437 -9.28 28.28 -29.00
CA ALA A 437 -8.00 28.04 -29.68
C ALA A 437 -7.77 26.56 -30.01
N SER A 438 -8.16 25.63 -29.12
CA SER A 438 -8.11 24.18 -29.40
C SER A 438 -9.08 23.75 -30.51
N ALA A 439 -10.22 24.43 -30.63
CA ALA A 439 -11.18 24.18 -31.71
C ALA A 439 -10.66 24.68 -33.06
N ILE A 440 -9.94 25.81 -33.09
CA ILE A 440 -9.34 26.38 -34.32
C ILE A 440 -8.14 25.54 -34.80
N TRP A 441 -7.31 25.04 -33.87
CA TRP A 441 -6.17 24.19 -34.23
C TRP A 441 -6.60 22.79 -34.72
N SER A 442 -7.80 22.33 -34.34
CA SER A 442 -8.41 21.10 -34.85
C SER A 442 -9.00 21.24 -36.26
N LEU A 443 -9.18 22.46 -36.79
CA LEU A 443 -9.89 22.70 -38.05
C LEU A 443 -9.04 23.32 -39.17
N GLY A 444 -7.77 23.65 -38.91
CA GLY A 444 -6.93 24.32 -39.90
C GLY A 444 -5.46 23.94 -39.80
N THR A 445 -5.04 22.92 -40.57
CA THR A 445 -3.73 22.81 -41.23
C THR A 445 -3.68 21.54 -42.08
N GLY A 446 -4.09 21.67 -43.34
CA GLY A 446 -3.69 20.74 -44.40
C GLY A 446 -2.51 21.33 -45.17
N SER A 447 -1.29 20.87 -44.90
CA SER A 447 -0.19 20.88 -45.88
C SER A 447 1.03 20.07 -45.38
N ALA A 448 1.27 18.98 -46.11
CA ALA A 448 2.48 18.19 -46.35
C ALA A 448 3.72 18.30 -45.42
N GLY A 449 4.10 17.15 -44.85
CA GLY A 449 5.45 16.88 -44.32
C GLY A 449 5.54 15.52 -43.61
N VAL A 450 6.11 14.53 -44.28
CA VAL A 450 6.25 13.13 -43.83
C VAL A 450 7.12 13.03 -42.57
N ALA A 451 6.56 12.56 -41.46
CA ALA A 451 7.28 11.85 -40.39
C ALA A 451 6.31 11.09 -39.49
N GLU A 452 6.44 9.77 -39.51
CA GLU A 452 5.69 8.78 -38.75
C GLU A 452 5.86 8.97 -37.24
N LYS A 453 4.84 9.53 -36.56
CA LYS A 453 4.69 9.40 -35.10
C LYS A 453 3.23 9.15 -34.75
N LYS A 454 3.03 8.03 -34.03
CA LYS A 454 1.77 7.48 -33.52
C LYS A 454 0.77 8.56 -33.10
N ALA A 455 -0.38 8.55 -33.76
CA ALA A 455 -1.58 9.21 -33.29
C ALA A 455 -1.96 8.68 -31.91
N VAL A 456 -1.80 9.50 -30.88
CA VAL A 456 -2.47 9.31 -29.59
C VAL A 456 -3.89 9.83 -29.78
N GLY A 457 -4.83 8.91 -29.90
CA GLY A 457 -6.23 9.20 -30.17
C GLY A 457 -6.91 9.94 -29.01
N LEU A 458 -7.86 10.79 -29.38
CA LEU A 458 -8.80 11.55 -28.53
C LEU A 458 -9.52 10.74 -27.43
N MET A 459 -9.41 9.39 -27.45
CA MET A 459 -10.07 8.47 -26.53
C MET A 459 -9.35 8.35 -25.17
N ASP A 460 -8.07 8.74 -25.08
CA ASP A 460 -7.26 8.53 -23.85
C ASP A 460 -7.47 9.63 -22.79
N HIS A 461 -8.09 10.75 -23.15
CA HIS A 461 -8.51 11.81 -22.22
C HIS A 461 -9.81 11.49 -21.46
N PHE A 462 -10.56 10.46 -21.88
CA PHE A 462 -11.78 10.02 -21.20
C PHE A 462 -11.55 8.93 -20.14
N ARG A 463 -10.31 8.44 -19.98
CA ARG A 463 -10.02 7.29 -19.11
C ARG A 463 -9.26 7.64 -17.82
N LYS A 464 -9.06 8.92 -17.53
CA LYS A 464 -8.31 9.36 -16.34
C LYS A 464 -9.03 10.46 -15.58
N GLY A 465 -9.67 10.07 -14.48
CA GLY A 465 -9.99 10.94 -13.36
C GLY A 465 -11.41 11.49 -13.37
N ASP A 466 -12.26 10.88 -12.55
CA ASP A 466 -13.43 11.52 -11.97
C ASP A 466 -13.01 12.78 -11.20
N ASP A 467 -12.91 13.91 -11.90
CA ASP A 467 -12.95 15.24 -11.31
C ASP A 467 -14.30 15.85 -11.68
N TYR A 468 -15.26 15.71 -10.76
CA TYR A 468 -16.55 16.39 -10.79
C TYR A 468 -16.33 17.91 -10.71
N ARG A 469 -16.14 18.55 -11.86
CA ARG A 469 -16.36 19.99 -12.01
C ARG A 469 -17.87 20.21 -12.13
N SER A 470 -18.53 20.44 -11.00
CA SER A 470 -19.89 20.99 -11.00
C SER A 470 -19.83 22.45 -11.49
N SER A 471 -20.12 22.68 -12.76
CA SER A 471 -20.54 24.00 -13.22
C SER A 471 -21.96 24.21 -12.68
N VAL A 472 -22.09 25.01 -11.60
CA VAL A 472 -23.38 25.52 -11.16
C VAL A 472 -23.84 26.52 -12.22
N LEU A 473 -24.69 26.04 -13.13
CA LEU A 473 -25.59 26.93 -13.86
C LEU A 473 -26.70 27.28 -12.88
N GLU A 474 -26.72 28.53 -12.40
CA GLU A 474 -27.85 29.07 -11.65
C GLU A 474 -29.04 29.21 -12.61
N SER A 475 -29.77 28.13 -12.84
CA SER A 475 -31.16 28.21 -13.28
C SER A 475 -32.03 28.47 -12.05
N GLY A 476 -32.74 29.61 -12.05
CA GLY A 476 -33.50 30.17 -10.93
C GLY A 476 -34.75 29.41 -10.47
N ASP A 477 -34.76 28.08 -10.62
CA ASP A 477 -35.84 27.24 -10.13
C ASP A 477 -35.38 26.47 -8.89
N LYS A 478 -36.09 26.67 -7.77
CA LYS A 478 -35.79 26.01 -6.49
C LYS A 478 -35.91 24.49 -6.69
N PRO A 479 -34.85 23.69 -6.46
CA PRO A 479 -34.94 22.24 -6.63
C PRO A 479 -35.90 21.66 -5.59
N TYR A 480 -36.80 20.80 -6.05
CA TYR A 480 -37.79 20.11 -5.25
C TYR A 480 -37.12 19.39 -4.08
N GLY A 481 -37.42 19.83 -2.86
CA GLY A 481 -36.67 19.46 -1.67
C GLY A 481 -37.21 18.22 -0.99
N PHE A 482 -36.36 17.50 -0.24
CA PHE A 482 -36.75 16.36 0.60
C PHE A 482 -37.91 16.68 1.57
N LYS A 483 -38.08 17.96 1.93
CA LYS A 483 -39.17 18.47 2.77
C LYS A 483 -40.51 18.57 2.02
N GLU A 484 -40.48 18.83 0.71
CA GLU A 484 -41.65 18.82 -0.17
C GLU A 484 -42.05 17.38 -0.49
N TRP A 485 -41.08 16.50 -0.76
CA TRP A 485 -41.29 15.07 -0.88
C TRP A 485 -41.96 14.45 0.37
N TRP A 486 -41.49 14.82 1.56
CA TRP A 486 -42.10 14.38 2.83
C TRP A 486 -43.48 15.01 3.12
N ARG A 487 -43.79 16.14 2.47
CA ARG A 487 -45.10 16.79 2.58
C ARG A 487 -46.10 16.10 1.64
N ASP A 488 -45.67 15.75 0.43
CA ASP A 488 -46.46 14.96 -0.53
C ASP A 488 -46.73 13.54 -0.04
N MET A 489 -45.73 12.88 0.56
CA MET A 489 -45.91 11.52 1.08
C MET A 489 -46.88 11.46 2.28
N ARG A 490 -47.07 12.57 3.02
CA ARG A 490 -48.02 12.67 4.14
C ARG A 490 -49.36 13.32 3.76
N GLY A 491 -49.49 13.84 2.55
CA GLY A 491 -50.70 14.48 2.04
C GLY A 491 -51.67 13.46 1.44
N LEU A 492 -52.50 12.82 2.27
CA LEU A 492 -53.66 12.08 1.79
C LEU A 492 -54.65 12.99 1.05
N SER A 493 -55.11 12.50 -0.10
CA SER A 493 -56.38 12.74 -0.77
C SER A 493 -57.27 13.87 -0.22
N LYS A 494 -57.43 14.93 -1.03
CA LYS A 494 -58.71 15.61 -1.18
C LYS A 494 -58.96 15.89 -2.66
N SER A 495 -59.43 14.85 -3.36
CA SER A 495 -60.44 14.97 -4.41
C SER A 495 -61.81 14.85 -3.72
N GLY A 496 -62.78 15.75 -3.82
CA GLY A 496 -62.91 16.83 -4.79
C GLY A 496 -63.10 16.28 -6.18
#